data_AF-C3ZU98-F1
#
_entry.id   AF-C3ZU98-F1
#
_cell.length_a   1.000
_cell.length_b   1.000
_cell.length_c   1.000
_cell.angle_alpha   90.00
_cell.angle_beta   90.00
_cell.angle_gamma   90.00
#
_symmetry.space_group_name_H-M   'P 1'
#
loop_
_entity.id
_entity.type
_entity.pdbx_description
1 polymer ?
#
loop_
_entity_poly.entity_id
_entity_poly.type
_entity_poly.pdbx_seq_one_letter_code
_entity_poly.pdbx_strand_id
1 'polypeptide(L)'
;MAARQPVARGGMWNTQQAQYSKETQELLKVMMQESKLTNFQQRKLKQTMKDGGTLPLNCPPTSSQRPQRPVAPVTPSKKVNPRTYLGGRRSKEACESSPAAQPEDYRPRPKIQAEIEERAEFLEEMEQLGRGKDYRTIIRTEISQKIREMEVIDRKRTEQLKKQIELQQKQSDQRRHLAEQKETAGTSEL
;
A
#
# COMPACT_ATOMS: atom_id res chain seq x y z
N MET A 1 37.49 12.46 38.76
CA MET A 1 36.50 11.59 38.09
C MET A 1 35.16 12.30 38.10
N ALA A 2 34.60 12.67 36.95
CA ALA A 2 33.33 13.41 36.89
C ALA A 2 32.14 12.44 37.03
N ALA A 3 31.25 12.71 37.99
CA ALA A 3 30.04 11.92 38.20
C ALA A 3 29.06 12.15 37.03
N ARG A 4 28.59 11.04 36.42
CA ARG A 4 27.59 11.05 35.36
C ARG A 4 26.24 11.47 35.92
N GLN A 5 25.67 12.57 35.45
CA GLN A 5 24.30 12.96 35.77
C GLN A 5 23.30 12.02 35.08
N PRO A 6 22.18 11.66 35.73
CA PRO A 6 21.15 10.84 35.09
C PRO A 6 20.47 11.65 33.98
N VAL A 7 20.35 11.05 32.79
CA VAL A 7 19.61 11.63 31.67
C VAL A 7 18.11 11.69 32.01
N ALA A 8 17.46 12.80 31.65
CA ALA A 8 16.03 12.97 31.84
C ALA A 8 15.25 11.83 31.17
N ARG A 9 14.31 11.21 31.89
CA ARG A 9 13.44 10.19 31.28
C ARG A 9 12.45 10.87 30.35
N GLY A 10 12.79 10.97 29.07
CA GLY A 10 11.79 11.27 28.05
C GLY A 10 12.32 11.57 26.65
N GLY A 11 11.75 10.92 25.65
CA GLY A 11 12.02 11.17 24.23
C GLY A 11 10.77 10.91 23.39
N MET A 12 10.90 10.98 22.06
CA MET A 12 9.82 10.86 21.05
C MET A 12 8.86 9.65 21.19
N TRP A 13 9.18 8.67 22.06
CA TRP A 13 8.41 7.46 22.34
C TRP A 13 7.79 7.44 23.75
N ASN A 14 7.70 8.60 24.41
CA ASN A 14 7.00 8.72 25.68
C ASN A 14 5.50 8.51 25.49
N THR A 15 5.02 7.32 25.86
CA THR A 15 3.58 7.06 26.00
C THR A 15 3.03 7.75 27.24
N GLN A 16 1.77 8.21 27.19
CA GLN A 16 1.07 8.78 28.34
C GLN A 16 1.10 7.80 29.53
N GLN A 17 1.37 8.31 30.74
CA GLN A 17 1.38 7.50 31.95
C GLN A 17 -0.04 7.17 32.39
N ALA A 18 -0.34 5.90 32.64
CA ALA A 18 -1.60 5.48 33.24
C ALA A 18 -1.66 5.93 34.71
N GLN A 19 -2.71 6.66 35.07
CA GLN A 19 -2.96 7.11 36.44
C GLN A 19 -3.92 6.13 37.12
N TYR A 20 -3.48 5.48 38.20
CA TYR A 20 -4.32 4.59 39.00
C TYR A 20 -4.72 5.29 40.30
N SER A 21 -6.02 5.32 40.63
CA SER A 21 -6.47 5.87 41.92
C SER A 21 -5.97 5.00 43.09
N LYS A 22 -5.88 5.58 44.30
CA LYS A 22 -5.44 4.84 45.50
C LYS A 22 -6.31 3.60 45.76
N GLU A 23 -7.61 3.77 45.61
CA GLU A 23 -8.60 2.69 45.72
C GLU A 23 -8.36 1.58 44.68
N THR A 24 -8.11 1.94 43.42
CA THR A 24 -7.77 0.95 42.38
C THR A 24 -6.46 0.23 42.69
N GLN A 25 -5.45 0.94 43.23
CA GLN A 25 -4.18 0.31 43.59
C GLN A 25 -4.32 -0.69 44.74
N GLU A 26 -5.14 -0.36 45.75
CA GLU A 26 -5.45 -1.24 46.88
C GLU A 26 -6.22 -2.48 46.41
N LEU A 27 -7.24 -2.29 45.57
CA LEU A 27 -8.01 -3.39 44.99
C LEU A 27 -7.11 -4.34 44.19
N LEU A 28 -6.26 -3.81 43.30
CA LEU A 28 -5.33 -4.63 42.52
C LEU A 28 -4.39 -5.42 43.44
N LYS A 29 -3.94 -4.85 44.55
CA LYS A 29 -3.06 -5.54 45.51
C LYS A 29 -3.77 -6.72 46.19
N VAL A 30 -5.04 -6.56 46.56
CA VAL A 30 -5.88 -7.65 47.10
C VAL A 30 -6.11 -8.72 46.04
N MET A 31 -6.52 -8.31 44.83
CA MET A 31 -6.72 -9.23 43.71
C MET A 31 -5.45 -10.03 43.39
N MET A 32 -4.27 -9.43 43.48
CA MET A 32 -2.99 -10.11 43.25
C MET A 32 -2.58 -11.09 44.36
N GLN A 33 -3.11 -10.91 45.58
CA GLN A 33 -2.88 -11.81 46.71
C GLN A 33 -3.83 -13.01 46.67
N GLU A 34 -5.07 -12.77 46.24
CA GLU A 34 -6.12 -13.78 46.16
C GLU A 34 -6.03 -14.61 44.86
N SER A 35 -5.61 -13.99 43.75
CA SER A 35 -5.24 -14.71 42.55
C SER A 35 -3.87 -15.37 42.77
N LYS A 36 -3.78 -16.68 42.57
CA LYS A 36 -2.58 -17.50 42.76
C LYS A 36 -1.49 -17.21 41.70
N LEU A 37 -1.15 -15.94 41.49
CA LEU A 37 -0.15 -15.45 40.56
C LEU A 37 1.25 -15.78 41.05
N THR A 38 2.18 -16.00 40.11
CA THR A 38 3.58 -16.22 40.45
C THR A 38 4.21 -14.95 41.00
N ASN A 39 5.24 -15.09 41.86
CA ASN A 39 5.99 -13.94 42.40
C ASN A 39 6.54 -13.02 41.29
N PHE A 40 6.89 -13.58 40.14
CA PHE A 40 7.33 -12.82 38.98
C PHE A 40 6.22 -11.93 38.40
N GLN A 41 5.03 -12.50 38.18
CA GLN A 41 3.86 -11.77 37.71
C GLN A 41 3.48 -10.67 38.72
N GLN A 42 3.50 -10.99 40.01
CA GLN A 42 3.21 -10.03 41.07
C GLN A 42 4.21 -8.86 41.06
N ARG A 43 5.50 -9.15 40.92
CA ARG A 43 6.54 -8.11 40.86
C ARG A 43 6.38 -7.24 39.61
N LYS A 44 6.08 -7.83 38.46
CA LYS A 44 5.88 -7.11 37.20
C LYS A 44 4.68 -6.16 37.25
N LEU A 45 3.56 -6.63 37.78
CA LEU A 45 2.34 -5.84 37.95
C LEU A 45 2.52 -4.69 38.95
N LYS A 46 3.15 -4.95 40.10
CA LYS A 46 3.51 -3.90 41.07
C LYS A 46 4.43 -2.86 40.46
N GLN A 47 5.38 -3.28 39.62
CA GLN A 47 6.30 -2.37 38.95
C GLN A 47 5.59 -1.50 37.91
N THR A 48 4.67 -2.04 37.10
CA THR A 48 3.88 -1.24 36.15
C THR A 48 3.00 -0.20 36.83
N MET A 49 2.42 -0.53 38.00
CA MET A 49 1.64 0.42 38.80
C MET A 49 2.50 1.55 39.36
N LYS A 50 3.75 1.28 39.73
CA LYS A 50 4.69 2.28 40.25
C LYS A 50 5.29 3.17 39.16
N ASP A 51 5.58 2.58 38.00
CA ASP A 51 6.21 3.26 36.85
C ASP A 51 5.18 4.03 35.99
N GLY A 52 3.88 3.95 36.32
CA GLY A 52 2.80 4.64 35.61
C GLY A 52 2.51 4.07 34.23
N GLY A 53 2.77 2.78 34.00
CA GLY A 53 2.46 2.11 32.74
C GLY A 53 1.08 1.44 32.76
N THR A 54 0.47 1.23 31.60
CA THR A 54 -0.77 0.46 31.48
C THR A 54 -0.57 -1.00 31.91
N LEU A 55 -1.59 -1.61 32.54
CA LEU A 55 -1.53 -3.02 32.95
C LEU A 55 -1.30 -3.95 31.73
N PRO A 56 -0.36 -4.89 31.82
CA PRO A 56 -0.08 -5.84 30.75
C PRO A 56 -1.22 -6.84 30.58
N LEU A 57 -1.73 -6.98 29.35
CA LEU A 57 -2.78 -7.97 28.99
C LEU A 57 -2.29 -9.41 29.12
N ASN A 58 -0.98 -9.64 29.04
CA ASN A 58 -0.37 -10.95 29.21
C ASN A 58 0.92 -10.84 30.04
N CYS A 59 0.98 -11.56 31.15
CA CYS A 59 2.19 -11.76 31.94
C CYS A 59 2.52 -13.25 31.98
N PRO A 60 3.53 -13.73 31.22
CA PRO A 60 3.88 -15.14 31.24
C PRO A 60 4.28 -15.59 32.66
N PRO A 61 3.97 -16.84 33.04
CA PRO A 61 4.21 -17.35 34.41
C PRO A 61 5.71 -17.42 34.76
N THR A 62 6.58 -17.48 33.75
CA THR A 62 8.02 -17.42 33.90
C THR A 62 8.65 -16.43 32.92
N SER A 63 9.53 -15.59 33.46
CA SER A 63 10.82 -15.21 32.87
C SER A 63 11.04 -13.75 32.46
N SER A 64 12.18 -13.24 32.93
CA SER A 64 12.89 -12.05 32.44
C SER A 64 13.63 -12.28 31.11
N GLN A 65 13.62 -13.48 30.55
CA GLN A 65 14.00 -13.69 29.15
C GLN A 65 12.84 -13.21 28.27
N ARG A 66 13.05 -12.06 27.62
CA ARG A 66 12.36 -11.79 26.36
C ARG A 66 12.62 -13.02 25.47
N PRO A 67 11.63 -13.55 24.74
CA PRO A 67 11.91 -14.52 23.69
C PRO A 67 13.04 -13.93 22.85
N GLN A 68 14.21 -14.57 22.90
CA GLN A 68 15.31 -14.22 22.02
C GLN A 68 14.72 -14.42 20.63
N ARG A 69 14.45 -13.32 19.92
CA ARG A 69 14.16 -13.46 18.50
C ARG A 69 15.37 -14.22 17.94
N PRO A 70 15.16 -15.31 17.19
CA PRO A 70 16.30 -16.03 16.63
C PRO A 70 17.19 -15.01 15.94
N VAL A 71 18.47 -14.93 16.35
CA VAL A 71 19.41 -13.96 15.81
C VAL A 71 19.53 -14.25 14.33
N ALA A 72 18.99 -13.36 13.48
CA ALA A 72 19.11 -13.53 12.05
C ALA A 72 20.61 -13.50 11.69
N PRO A 73 21.08 -14.39 10.80
CA PRO A 73 22.50 -14.43 10.43
C PRO A 73 22.93 -13.09 9.83
N VAL A 74 24.02 -12.52 10.34
CA VAL A 74 24.58 -11.25 9.88
C VAL A 74 25.17 -11.45 8.48
N THR A 75 24.64 -10.78 7.45
CA THR A 75 25.15 -10.90 6.08
C THR A 75 26.38 -9.99 5.87
N PRO A 76 27.48 -10.50 5.27
CA PRO A 76 28.67 -9.67 5.03
C PRO A 76 28.45 -8.71 3.84
N SER A 77 28.95 -7.48 3.96
CA SER A 77 28.82 -6.44 2.93
C SER A 77 29.72 -6.73 1.72
N LYS A 78 29.15 -6.76 0.51
CA LYS A 78 29.88 -6.97 -0.76
C LYS A 78 30.52 -5.65 -1.22
N LYS A 79 31.85 -5.53 -1.16
CA LYS A 79 32.60 -4.47 -1.86
C LYS A 79 32.63 -4.78 -3.35
N VAL A 80 31.93 -4.01 -4.18
CA VAL A 80 31.80 -4.26 -5.63
C VAL A 80 32.79 -3.38 -6.40
N ASN A 81 33.57 -3.99 -7.30
CA ASN A 81 34.60 -3.30 -8.06
C ASN A 81 34.00 -2.58 -9.30
N PRO A 82 34.19 -1.25 -9.44
CA PRO A 82 33.56 -0.47 -10.50
C PRO A 82 34.05 -0.79 -11.92
N ARG A 83 35.25 -1.38 -12.10
CA ARG A 83 35.74 -1.80 -13.43
C ARG A 83 35.10 -3.09 -13.96
N THR A 84 34.55 -3.92 -13.07
CA THR A 84 33.91 -5.20 -13.42
C THR A 84 32.39 -5.12 -13.34
N TYR A 85 31.84 -3.97 -12.98
CA TYR A 85 30.40 -3.78 -12.88
C TYR A 85 29.82 -3.43 -14.25
N LEU A 86 29.60 -4.45 -15.07
CA LEU A 86 28.76 -4.35 -16.25
C LEU A 86 27.31 -4.30 -15.78
N GLY A 87 26.74 -3.09 -15.69
CA GLY A 87 25.36 -2.87 -15.25
C GLY A 87 24.38 -3.77 -16.01
N GLY A 88 23.91 -4.82 -15.33
CA GLY A 88 22.93 -5.76 -15.89
C GLY A 88 21.57 -5.09 -16.05
N ARG A 89 20.80 -5.53 -17.07
CA ARG A 89 19.38 -5.15 -17.19
C ARG A 89 18.70 -5.47 -15.85
N ARG A 90 17.95 -4.50 -15.32
CA ARG A 90 17.19 -4.66 -14.07
C ARG A 90 16.21 -5.83 -14.24
N SER A 91 16.07 -6.66 -13.20
CA SER A 91 15.01 -7.66 -13.18
C SER A 91 13.64 -6.97 -13.19
N LYS A 92 12.59 -7.68 -13.64
CA LYS A 92 11.23 -7.15 -13.77
C LYS A 92 10.77 -6.35 -12.54
N GLU A 93 11.08 -6.87 -11.35
CA GLU A 93 10.65 -6.26 -10.09
C GLU A 93 11.46 -5.01 -9.70
N ALA A 94 12.71 -4.89 -10.18
CA ALA A 94 13.50 -3.67 -10.03
C ALA A 94 13.04 -2.56 -10.99
N CYS A 95 12.29 -2.89 -12.05
CA CYS A 95 11.60 -1.92 -12.88
C CYS A 95 10.28 -1.43 -12.22
N GLU A 96 9.57 -2.29 -11.49
CA GLU A 96 8.26 -1.98 -10.86
C GLU A 96 8.34 -1.02 -9.65
N SER A 97 9.52 -0.82 -9.07
CA SER A 97 9.75 0.15 -7.98
C SER A 97 10.16 1.56 -8.46
N SER A 98 10.28 1.78 -9.76
CA SER A 98 10.62 3.10 -10.34
C SER A 98 9.35 3.97 -10.44
N PRO A 99 9.38 5.28 -10.14
CA PRO A 99 8.18 6.13 -10.17
C PRO A 99 7.48 6.21 -11.54
N ALA A 100 8.14 5.78 -12.63
CA ALA A 100 7.55 5.61 -13.97
C ALA A 100 6.74 4.31 -14.16
N ALA A 101 6.70 3.45 -13.15
CA ALA A 101 5.96 2.18 -13.13
C ALA A 101 4.65 2.26 -12.35
N GLN A 102 4.23 3.45 -11.91
CA GLN A 102 2.83 3.64 -11.52
C GLN A 102 2.00 3.48 -12.79
N PRO A 103 1.14 2.44 -12.91
CA PRO A 103 0.19 2.40 -14.00
C PRO A 103 -0.63 3.68 -13.89
N GLU A 104 -0.65 4.51 -14.94
CA GLU A 104 -1.73 5.48 -15.13
C GLU A 104 -3.03 4.78 -14.76
N ASP A 105 -3.88 5.44 -13.97
CA ASP A 105 -5.11 4.89 -13.39
C ASP A 105 -6.01 4.33 -14.49
N TYR A 106 -5.69 3.13 -14.96
CA TYR A 106 -6.39 2.49 -16.04
C TYR A 106 -7.68 2.01 -15.44
N ARG A 107 -8.70 2.85 -15.58
CA ARG A 107 -10.03 2.55 -15.12
C ARG A 107 -10.83 2.00 -16.29
N PRO A 108 -11.21 0.71 -16.25
CA PRO A 108 -12.03 0.13 -17.31
C PRO A 108 -13.39 0.82 -17.38
N ARG A 109 -13.87 1.08 -18.60
CA ARG A 109 -15.22 1.60 -18.93
C ARG A 109 -16.35 1.02 -18.04
N PRO A 110 -16.46 -0.32 -17.84
CA PRO A 110 -17.52 -0.88 -17.01
C PRO A 110 -17.54 -0.36 -15.57
N LYS A 111 -16.37 -0.03 -15.00
CA LYS A 111 -16.29 0.55 -13.66
C LYS A 111 -16.82 1.98 -13.62
N ILE A 112 -16.46 2.80 -14.61
CA ILE A 112 -16.91 4.19 -14.70
C ILE A 112 -18.44 4.26 -14.86
N GLN A 113 -19.00 3.36 -15.67
CA GLN A 113 -20.45 3.30 -15.88
C GLN A 113 -21.20 2.97 -14.58
N ALA A 114 -20.74 1.96 -13.85
CA ALA A 114 -21.31 1.59 -12.55
C ALA A 114 -21.27 2.76 -11.54
N GLU A 115 -20.20 3.55 -11.54
CA GLU A 115 -20.09 4.71 -10.66
C GLU A 115 -20.97 5.89 -11.07
N ILE A 116 -21.27 6.04 -12.37
CA ILE A 116 -22.26 7.03 -12.82
C ILE A 116 -23.65 6.63 -12.32
N GLU A 117 -23.98 5.34 -12.44
CA GLU A 117 -25.24 4.75 -11.98
C GLU A 117 -25.38 4.91 -10.46
N GLU A 118 -24.37 4.55 -9.68
CA GLU A 118 -24.35 4.72 -8.21
C GLU A 118 -24.60 6.19 -7.80
N ARG A 119 -23.98 7.15 -8.49
CA ARG A 119 -24.18 8.58 -8.18
C ARG A 119 -25.56 9.07 -8.59
N ALA A 120 -26.13 8.55 -9.67
CA ALA A 120 -27.49 8.85 -10.08
C ALA A 120 -28.52 8.30 -9.08
N GLU A 121 -28.36 7.05 -8.65
CA GLU A 121 -29.19 6.40 -7.64
C GLU A 121 -29.11 7.13 -6.30
N PHE A 122 -27.90 7.51 -5.86
CA PHE A 122 -27.73 8.32 -4.65
C PHE A 122 -28.51 9.64 -4.73
N LEU A 123 -28.48 10.32 -5.88
CA LEU A 123 -29.22 11.57 -6.03
C LEU A 123 -30.73 11.33 -5.98
N GLU A 124 -31.22 10.26 -6.58
CA GLU A 124 -32.63 9.86 -6.50
C GLU A 124 -33.05 9.60 -5.05
N GLU A 125 -32.24 8.86 -4.27
CA GLU A 125 -32.48 8.64 -2.84
C GLU A 125 -32.54 9.96 -2.06
N MET A 126 -31.59 10.87 -2.29
CA MET A 126 -31.58 12.18 -1.64
C MET A 126 -32.76 13.05 -2.06
N GLU A 127 -33.28 12.91 -3.28
CA GLU A 127 -34.50 13.58 -3.74
C GLU A 127 -35.75 13.04 -3.05
N GLN A 128 -35.86 11.73 -2.88
CA GLN A 128 -36.95 11.09 -2.13
C GLN A 128 -36.94 11.52 -0.65
N LEU A 129 -35.76 11.72 -0.06
CA LEU A 129 -35.58 12.26 1.29
C LEU A 129 -35.77 13.78 1.39
N GLY A 130 -36.08 14.47 0.29
CA GLY A 130 -36.30 15.93 0.25
C GLY A 130 -35.03 16.78 0.33
N ARG A 131 -33.83 16.18 0.34
CA ARG A 131 -32.52 16.86 0.42
C ARG A 131 -31.84 17.06 -0.94
N GLY A 132 -32.52 16.77 -2.04
CA GLY A 132 -31.93 16.85 -3.38
C GLY A 132 -31.31 18.21 -3.73
N LYS A 133 -31.80 19.32 -3.16
CA LYS A 133 -31.24 20.66 -3.38
C LYS A 133 -29.78 20.79 -2.94
N ASP A 134 -29.39 20.06 -1.89
CA ASP A 134 -28.04 20.11 -1.32
C ASP A 134 -27.04 19.32 -2.19
N TYR A 135 -27.52 18.27 -2.87
CA TYR A 135 -26.66 17.32 -3.57
C TYR A 135 -26.69 17.46 -5.10
N ARG A 136 -27.77 17.98 -5.71
CA ARG A 136 -27.96 18.05 -7.17
C ARG A 136 -26.74 18.56 -7.93
N THR A 137 -26.18 19.69 -7.50
CA THR A 137 -25.05 20.32 -8.18
C THR A 137 -23.80 19.46 -8.09
N ILE A 138 -23.48 18.97 -6.88
CA ILE A 138 -22.29 18.14 -6.60
C ILE A 138 -22.35 16.84 -7.42
N ILE A 139 -23.50 16.16 -7.40
CA ILE A 139 -23.68 14.91 -8.13
C ILE A 139 -23.55 15.12 -9.63
N ARG A 140 -24.21 16.14 -10.19
CA ARG A 140 -24.12 16.44 -11.61
C ARG A 140 -22.69 16.73 -12.04
N THR A 141 -21.92 17.45 -11.22
CA THR A 141 -20.51 17.72 -11.51
C THR A 141 -19.69 16.44 -11.53
N GLU A 142 -19.91 15.52 -10.59
CA GLU A 142 -19.18 14.24 -10.56
C GLU A 142 -19.55 13.30 -11.70
N ILE A 143 -20.85 13.20 -12.04
CA ILE A 143 -21.29 12.46 -13.22
C ILE A 143 -20.65 13.03 -14.48
N SER A 144 -20.62 14.36 -14.63
CA SER A 144 -19.99 15.02 -15.77
C SER A 144 -18.49 14.74 -15.85
N GLN A 145 -17.80 14.68 -14.70
CA GLN A 145 -16.38 14.34 -14.63
C GLN A 145 -16.14 12.89 -15.09
N LYS A 146 -16.96 11.94 -14.61
CA LYS A 146 -16.88 10.53 -15.01
C LYS A 146 -17.17 10.32 -16.50
N ILE A 147 -18.14 11.04 -17.07
CA ILE A 147 -18.40 11.02 -18.51
C ILE A 147 -17.18 11.50 -19.30
N ARG A 148 -16.56 12.61 -18.87
CA ARG A 148 -15.35 13.13 -19.53
C ARG A 148 -14.18 12.16 -19.45
N GLU A 149 -14.00 11.49 -18.30
CA GLU A 149 -12.99 10.44 -18.13
C GLU A 149 -13.24 9.29 -19.13
N MET A 150 -14.48 8.84 -19.25
CA MET A 150 -14.89 7.82 -20.21
C MET A 150 -14.55 8.22 -21.65
N GLU A 151 -14.88 9.45 -22.07
CA GLU A 151 -14.57 9.95 -23.41
C GLU A 151 -13.08 9.98 -23.72
N VAL A 152 -12.24 10.30 -22.73
CA VAL A 152 -10.78 10.30 -22.90
C VAL A 152 -10.28 8.89 -23.16
N ILE A 153 -10.80 7.90 -22.42
CA ILE A 153 -10.47 6.49 -22.63
C ILE A 153 -10.88 6.05 -24.05
N ASP A 154 -12.02 6.49 -24.53
CA ASP A 154 -12.51 6.12 -25.86
C ASP A 154 -11.72 6.76 -26.99
N ARG A 155 -11.37 8.03 -26.85
CA ARG A 155 -10.46 8.70 -27.78
C ARG A 155 -9.12 7.96 -27.85
N LYS A 156 -8.52 7.63 -26.71
CA LYS A 156 -7.26 6.86 -26.67
C LYS A 156 -7.40 5.48 -27.34
N ARG A 157 -8.47 4.73 -27.05
CA ARG A 157 -8.70 3.40 -27.63
C ARG A 157 -8.92 3.47 -29.14
N THR A 158 -9.73 4.42 -29.61
CA THR A 158 -9.99 4.60 -31.05
C THR A 158 -8.72 5.01 -31.80
N GLU A 159 -7.88 5.86 -31.23
CA GLU A 159 -6.56 6.18 -31.80
C GLU A 159 -5.63 4.96 -31.86
N GLN A 160 -5.59 4.13 -30.82
CA GLN A 160 -4.80 2.91 -30.79
C GLN A 160 -5.26 1.90 -31.86
N LEU A 161 -6.58 1.70 -31.98
CA LEU A 161 -7.20 0.85 -32.99
C LEU A 161 -6.83 1.33 -34.40
N LYS A 162 -6.95 2.65 -34.68
CA LYS A 162 -6.58 3.24 -35.97
C LYS A 162 -5.11 2.96 -36.30
N LYS A 163 -4.19 3.16 -35.35
CA LYS A 163 -2.75 2.88 -35.53
C LYS A 163 -2.48 1.40 -35.81
N GLN A 164 -3.18 0.49 -35.13
CA GLN A 164 -3.03 -0.95 -35.36
C GLN A 164 -3.52 -1.36 -36.75
N ILE A 165 -4.66 -0.82 -37.20
CA ILE A 165 -5.20 -1.06 -38.54
C ILE A 165 -4.21 -0.57 -39.60
N GLU A 166 -3.70 0.65 -39.47
CA GLU A 166 -2.72 1.22 -40.41
C GLU A 166 -1.44 0.39 -40.47
N LEU A 167 -0.96 -0.08 -39.32
CA LEU A 167 0.23 -0.94 -39.25
C LEU A 167 -0.01 -2.29 -39.94
N GLN A 168 -1.17 -2.92 -39.72
CA GLN A 168 -1.52 -4.17 -40.40
C GLN A 168 -1.62 -3.98 -41.91
N GLN A 169 -2.19 -2.87 -42.38
CA GLN A 169 -2.27 -2.55 -43.80
C GLN A 169 -0.86 -2.42 -44.41
N LYS A 170 0.03 -1.63 -43.79
CA LYS A 170 1.42 -1.50 -44.24
C LYS A 170 2.16 -2.84 -44.29
N GLN A 171 1.98 -3.70 -43.29
CA GLN A 171 2.57 -5.04 -43.29
C GLN A 171 2.01 -5.91 -44.40
N SER A 172 0.71 -5.81 -44.69
CA SER A 172 0.06 -6.55 -45.77
C SER A 172 0.56 -6.10 -47.15
N ASP A 173 0.74 -4.80 -47.37
CA ASP A 173 1.26 -4.24 -48.62
C ASP A 173 2.74 -4.59 -48.83
N GLN A 174 3.55 -4.52 -47.76
CA GLN A 174 4.94 -4.98 -47.81
C GLN A 174 5.04 -6.46 -48.18
N ARG A 175 4.16 -7.31 -47.61
CA ARG A 175 4.13 -8.74 -47.94
C ARG A 175 3.74 -9.00 -49.39
N ARG A 176 2.79 -8.23 -49.94
CA ARG A 176 2.40 -8.30 -51.37
C ARG A 176 3.56 -7.91 -52.28
N HIS A 177 4.20 -6.77 -52.02
CA HIS A 177 5.34 -6.31 -52.81
C HIS A 177 6.53 -7.30 -52.77
N LEU A 178 6.77 -7.94 -51.62
CA LEU A 178 7.81 -8.96 -51.47
C LEU A 178 7.48 -10.29 -52.19
N ALA A 179 6.20 -10.60 -52.39
CA ALA A 179 5.77 -11.74 -53.19
C ALA A 179 5.93 -11.47 -54.70
N GLU A 180 5.56 -10.27 -55.15
CA GLU A 180 5.71 -9.82 -56.54
C GLU A 180 7.17 -9.83 -57.00
N GLN A 181 8.10 -9.35 -56.16
CA GLN A 181 9.53 -9.40 -56.46
C GLN A 181 10.06 -10.83 -56.65
N LYS A 182 9.53 -11.80 -55.89
CA LYS A 182 9.92 -13.21 -56.02
C LYS A 182 9.40 -13.84 -57.30
N GLU A 183 8.19 -13.49 -57.74
CA GLU A 183 7.63 -13.98 -59.00
C GLU A 183 8.41 -13.43 -60.21
N THR A 184 8.76 -12.14 -60.21
CA THR A 184 9.55 -11.54 -61.30
C THR A 184 10.98 -12.09 -61.41
N ALA A 185 11.59 -12.50 -60.29
CA ALA A 185 12.93 -13.10 -60.30
C ALA A 185 12.92 -14.54 -60.86
N GLY A 186 11.80 -15.27 -60.71
CA GLY A 186 11.65 -16.63 -61.23
C GLY A 186 11.37 -16.72 -62.73
N THR A 187 10.96 -15.61 -63.38
CA THR A 187 10.63 -15.60 -64.81
C THR A 187 11.82 -15.25 -65.73
N SER A 188 12.99 -14.91 -65.16
CA SER A 188 14.19 -14.50 -65.92
C SER A 188 15.21 -15.64 -66.14
N GLU A 189 14.95 -16.86 -65.69
CA GLU A 189 15.86 -18.02 -65.82
C GLU A 189 15.43 -19.07 -66.88
N LEU A 190 14.53 -18.72 -67.80
CA LEU A 190 14.20 -19.53 -69.00
C LEU A 190 14.48 -18.73 -70.27
#